data_AF-A0A7V9HAF2-F1
#
_entry.id   AF-A0A7V9HAF2-F1
#
_cell.length_a   1.000
_cell.length_b   1.000
_cell.length_c   1.000
_cell.angle_alpha   90.00
_cell.angle_beta   90.00
_cell.angle_gamma   90.00
#
_symmetry.space_group_name_H-M   'P 1'
#
loop_
_entity.id
_entity.type
_entity.pdbx_description
1 polymer ?
#
loop_
_entity_poly.entity_id
_entity_poly.type
_entity_poly.pdbx_seq_one_letter_code
_entity_poly.pdbx_strand_id
1 'polypeptide(L)'
;MLPAGESRTKSVVSAPERSLVQRMDALERANEIRTRRAQLKRDLKAGRVTVYDVLLEPPSFVETAKVFDMLLAVPKYGRVKVN
;
A
#
# COMPACT_ATOMS: atom_id res chain seq x y z
N MET A 1 39.28 -38.80 3.12
CA MET A 1 38.76 -37.74 4.02
C MET A 1 38.36 -36.58 3.11
N LEU A 2 37.05 -36.33 2.96
CA LEU A 2 36.44 -35.47 1.94
C LEU A 2 36.65 -33.96 2.23
N PRO A 3 36.66 -33.09 1.21
CA PRO A 3 37.13 -31.70 1.30
C PRO A 3 36.12 -30.77 1.99
N ALA A 4 36.66 -29.72 2.62
CA ALA A 4 35.94 -28.68 3.34
C ALA A 4 34.91 -27.98 2.45
N GLY A 5 33.70 -27.82 2.97
CA GLY A 5 32.55 -27.25 2.25
C GLY A 5 32.75 -25.79 1.88
N GLU A 6 32.65 -25.52 0.57
CA GLU A 6 32.51 -24.20 -0.02
C GLU A 6 31.34 -23.45 0.65
N SER A 7 31.64 -22.38 1.39
CA SER A 7 30.62 -21.47 1.91
C SER A 7 30.00 -20.70 0.74
N ARG A 8 28.82 -21.11 0.31
CA ARG A 8 27.98 -20.40 -0.66
C ARG A 8 27.66 -19.00 -0.12
N THR A 9 28.42 -18.00 -0.54
CA THR A 9 28.11 -16.58 -0.32
C THR A 9 26.76 -16.28 -0.96
N LYS A 10 25.72 -16.14 -0.14
CA LYS A 10 24.44 -15.60 -0.58
C LYS A 10 24.73 -14.17 -1.00
N SER A 11 24.81 -13.91 -2.31
CA SER A 11 24.75 -12.57 -2.86
C SER A 11 23.41 -11.97 -2.45
N VAL A 12 23.41 -11.24 -1.34
CA VAL A 12 22.33 -10.32 -1.02
C VAL A 12 22.36 -9.31 -2.15
N VAL A 13 21.44 -9.47 -3.10
CA VAL A 13 21.23 -8.53 -4.19
C VAL A 13 20.74 -7.23 -3.53
N SER A 14 21.67 -6.42 -3.02
CA SER A 14 21.35 -5.09 -2.55
C SER A 14 20.89 -4.35 -3.79
N ALA A 15 19.64 -3.89 -3.79
CA ALA A 15 19.17 -2.96 -4.80
C ALA A 15 20.24 -1.85 -4.94
N PRO A 16 20.67 -1.50 -6.17
CA PRO A 16 21.72 -0.52 -6.38
C PRO A 16 21.42 0.74 -5.56
N GLU A 17 22.46 1.39 -5.03
CA GLU A 17 22.31 2.59 -4.22
C GLU A 17 21.59 3.68 -5.03
N ARG A 18 20.26 3.72 -4.89
CA ARG A 18 19.43 4.79 -5.45
C ARG A 18 19.98 6.07 -4.87
N SER A 19 20.24 7.07 -5.71
CA SER A 19 20.75 8.37 -5.25
C SER A 19 19.82 8.92 -4.16
N LEU A 20 20.36 9.71 -3.23
CA LEU A 20 19.56 10.31 -2.14
C LEU A 20 18.27 10.95 -2.68
N VAL A 21 18.37 11.65 -3.82
CA VAL A 21 17.25 12.24 -4.55
C VAL A 21 16.20 11.19 -4.96
N GLN A 22 16.61 10.09 -5.60
CA GLN A 22 15.67 9.02 -6.00
C GLN A 22 14.95 8.38 -4.81
N ARG A 23 15.62 8.27 -3.65
CA ARG A 23 14.99 7.76 -2.42
C ARG A 23 13.95 8.74 -1.90
N MET A 24 14.30 10.04 -1.84
CA MET A 24 13.39 11.09 -1.39
C MET A 24 12.17 11.20 -2.31
N ASP A 25 12.37 11.22 -3.63
CA ASP A 25 11.27 11.25 -4.60
C ASP A 25 10.34 10.03 -4.46
N ALA A 26 10.91 8.84 -4.25
CA ALA A 26 10.12 7.62 -4.05
C ALA A 26 9.32 7.67 -2.74
N LEU A 27 9.91 8.21 -1.67
CA LEU A 27 9.25 8.39 -0.38
C LEU A 27 8.11 9.42 -0.48
N GLU A 28 8.34 10.53 -1.19
CA GLU A 28 7.36 11.58 -1.42
C GLU A 28 6.12 11.01 -2.13
N ARG A 29 6.31 10.35 -3.29
CA ARG A 29 5.20 9.70 -4.01
C ARG A 29 4.45 8.69 -3.15
N ALA A 30 5.17 7.91 -2.35
CA ALA A 30 4.54 6.96 -1.45
C ALA A 30 3.70 7.67 -0.36
N ASN A 31 4.18 8.79 0.18
CA ASN A 31 3.47 9.59 1.16
C ASN A 31 2.24 10.28 0.57
N GLU A 32 2.31 10.77 -0.67
CA GLU A 32 1.17 11.32 -1.40
C GLU A 32 0.04 10.30 -1.49
N ILE A 33 0.35 9.07 -1.93
CA ILE A 33 -0.64 7.99 -2.04
C ILE A 33 -1.24 7.66 -0.67
N ARG A 34 -0.41 7.52 0.38
CA ARG A 34 -0.89 7.24 1.74
C ARG A 34 -1.83 8.34 2.24
N THR A 35 -1.48 9.60 1.99
CA THR A 35 -2.27 10.77 2.42
C THR A 35 -3.61 10.82 1.69
N ARG A 36 -3.62 10.59 0.37
CA ARG A 36 -4.84 10.50 -0.44
C ARG A 36 -5.75 9.37 0.02
N ARG A 37 -5.20 8.19 0.32
CA ARG A 37 -5.97 7.07 0.89
C ARG A 37 -6.54 7.41 2.27
N ALA A 38 -5.76 8.06 3.13
CA ALA A 38 -6.24 8.49 4.43
C ALA A 38 -7.36 9.53 4.33
N GLN A 39 -7.30 10.42 3.34
CA GLN A 39 -8.36 11.37 3.02
C GLN A 39 -9.63 10.65 2.55
N LEU A 40 -9.51 9.74 1.58
CA LEU A 40 -10.64 8.96 1.08
C LEU A 40 -11.33 8.17 2.20
N LYS A 41 -10.57 7.53 3.10
CA LYS A 41 -11.15 6.84 4.27
C LYS A 41 -11.92 7.79 5.20
N ARG A 42 -11.45 9.03 5.36
CA ARG A 42 -12.17 10.06 6.12
C ARG A 42 -13.45 10.50 5.42
N ASP A 43 -13.43 10.61 4.09
CA ASP A 43 -14.59 11.00 3.29
C ASP A 43 -15.66 9.89 3.22
N LEU A 44 -15.23 8.63 3.13
CA LEU A 44 -16.10 7.45 3.28
C LEU A 44 -16.77 7.42 4.66
N LYS A 45 -16.01 7.69 5.74
CA LYS A 45 -16.55 7.76 7.10
C LYS A 45 -17.54 8.91 7.28
N ALA A 46 -17.29 10.05 6.62
CA ALA A 46 -18.16 11.22 6.65
C ALA A 46 -19.39 11.09 5.73
N GLY A 47 -19.48 10.04 4.90
CA GLY A 47 -20.53 9.86 3.91
C GLY A 47 -20.47 10.84 2.74
N ARG A 48 -19.35 11.55 2.55
CA ARG A 48 -19.14 12.48 1.43
C ARG A 48 -18.88 11.76 0.11
N VAL A 49 -18.37 10.55 0.21
CA VAL A 49 -18.10 9.64 -0.90
C VAL A 49 -18.76 8.31 -0.56
N THR A 50 -19.44 7.69 -1.52
CA THR A 50 -20.00 6.35 -1.31
C THR A 50 -18.98 5.30 -1.71
N VAL A 51 -18.99 4.15 -1.03
CA VAL A 51 -18.11 3.03 -1.42
C VAL A 51 -18.48 2.46 -2.78
N TYR A 52 -19.74 2.62 -3.20
CA TYR A 52 -20.19 2.18 -4.51
C TYR A 52 -19.45 2.95 -5.62
N ASP A 53 -19.40 4.29 -5.52
CA ASP A 53 -18.71 5.12 -6.50
C ASP A 53 -17.21 4.79 -6.58
N VAL A 54 -16.59 4.52 -5.42
CA VAL A 54 -15.16 4.15 -5.34
C VAL A 54 -14.88 2.77 -5.96
N LEU A 55 -15.84 1.85 -5.93
CA LEU A 55 -15.70 0.53 -6.54
C LEU A 55 -16.07 0.53 -8.03
N LEU A 56 -17.00 1.40 -8.43
CA LEU A 56 -17.42 1.54 -9.82
C LEU A 56 -16.36 2.29 -10.65
N GLU A 57 -15.81 3.38 -10.09
CA GLU A 57 -14.78 4.21 -10.71
C GLU A 57 -13.62 4.39 -9.73
N PRO A 58 -12.72 3.39 -9.61
CA PRO A 58 -11.62 3.44 -8.66
C PRO A 58 -10.60 4.53 -9.05
N PRO A 59 -10.28 5.47 -8.14
CA PRO A 59 -9.20 6.42 -8.35
C PRO A 59 -7.83 5.71 -8.46
N SER A 60 -6.89 6.24 -9.23
CA SER A 60 -5.57 5.62 -9.44
C SER A 60 -4.79 5.30 -8.15
N PHE A 61 -4.94 6.12 -7.10
CA PHE A 61 -4.29 5.87 -5.81
C PHE A 61 -4.94 4.73 -5.01
N VAL A 62 -6.10 4.24 -5.45
CA VAL A 62 -6.93 3.19 -4.84
C VAL A 62 -6.80 1.85 -5.56
N GLU A 63 -6.39 1.84 -6.83
CA GLU A 63 -6.28 0.61 -7.63
C GLU A 63 -5.43 -0.49 -6.95
N THR A 64 -4.37 -0.11 -6.24
CA THR A 64 -3.50 -1.06 -5.50
C THR A 64 -3.88 -1.20 -4.02
N ALA A 65 -4.98 -0.59 -3.58
CA ALA A 65 -5.48 -0.71 -2.21
C ALA A 65 -6.35 -1.96 -2.06
N LYS A 66 -6.36 -2.55 -0.85
CA LYS A 66 -7.25 -3.67 -0.58
C LYS A 66 -8.68 -3.15 -0.45
N VAL A 67 -9.62 -3.79 -1.15
CA VAL A 67 -11.07 -3.50 -1.05
C VAL A 67 -11.56 -3.60 0.39
N PHE A 68 -11.01 -4.54 1.17
CA PHE A 68 -11.27 -4.70 2.59
C PHE A 68 -11.05 -3.40 3.40
N ASP A 69 -10.00 -2.63 3.07
CA ASP A 69 -9.67 -1.39 3.79
C ASP A 69 -10.64 -0.25 3.45
N MET A 70 -11.27 -0.28 2.26
CA MET A 70 -12.33 0.66 1.87
C MET A 70 -13.59 0.39 2.67
N LEU A 71 -14.00 -0.89 2.71
CA LEU A 71 -15.21 -1.31 3.40
C LEU A 71 -15.14 -1.04 4.90
N LEU A 72 -13.97 -1.24 5.53
CA LEU A 72 -13.76 -0.88 6.94
C LEU A 72 -13.86 0.62 7.24
N ALA A 73 -13.70 1.49 6.24
CA ALA A 73 -13.84 2.93 6.42
C ALA A 73 -15.30 3.39 6.39
N VAL A 74 -16.21 2.55 5.88
CA VAL A 74 -17.64 2.87 5.77
C VAL A 74 -18.31 2.70 7.15
N PRO A 75 -19.15 3.65 7.60
CA PRO A 75 -19.89 3.52 8.85
C PRO A 75 -20.75 2.24 8.84
N LYS A 76 -20.83 1.56 10.00
CA LYS A 76 -21.60 0.32 10.20
C LYS A 76 -21.01 -0.96 9.55
N TYR A 77 -19.89 -0.87 8.86
CA TYR A 77 -19.13 -2.01 8.31
C TYR A 77 -17.88 -2.25 9.17
N GLY A 78 -18.00 -3.18 10.13
CA GLY A 78 -16.88 -3.65 10.95
C GLY A 78 -16.25 -4.92 10.39
N ARG A 79 -15.11 -5.35 10.94
CA ARG A 79 -14.35 -6.54 10.49
C ARG A 79 -15.20 -7.79 10.23
N VAL A 80 -16.22 -8.02 11.06
CA VAL A 80 -17.12 -9.19 10.95
C VAL A 80 -18.01 -9.13 9.70
N LYS A 81 -18.40 -7.94 9.23
CA LYS A 81 -19.26 -7.78 8.05
C LYS A 81 -18.50 -7.73 6.73
N VAL A 82 -17.18 -7.57 6.78
CA VAL A 82 -16.31 -7.40 5.61
C VAL A 82 -15.56 -8.70 5.26
N ASN A 83 -15.50 -9.65 6.20
CA ASN A 83 -14.91 -10.98 6.00
C ASN A 83 -15.88 -11.96 5.36
#